data_AF-A0A9E3JRC5-F1
#
_entry.id   AF-A0A9E3JRC5-F1
#
_cell.length_a   1.000
_cell.length_b   1.000
_cell.length_c   1.000
_cell.angle_alpha   90.00
_cell.angle_beta   90.00
_cell.angle_gamma   90.00
#
_symmetry.space_group_name_H-M   'P 1'
#
loop_
_entity.id
_entity.type
_entity.pdbx_description
1 polymer ?
#
loop_
_entity_poly.entity_id
_entity_poly.type
_entity_poly.pdbx_seq_one_letter_code
_entity_poly.pdbx_strand_id
1 'polypeptide(L)'
;MINANFFDGHDARLQPVGLDVRAGHLHVDAPGFERSYPLAAVVLAEPFERAPLMLRIGDATCEVPCDPENGPGRQALLAALGYSKSRVERWQARWPAALLSLVLLLALLAAGFVWGVPAAAERIAARLPAAVDTKLGQAALAGLEARNMVARSRLSDDSIAQVQALLPRVLPAHPRMPIRLVVRASTALGANALALPDGTIIVTDGMVRLAWDKDNCLDADGTVGLLGVLAHEVGHIERRHATRAMTGSSLTAALSATLFGDFSAVAAGLPAVLTQMQYSREMELEADDYAVGPSASPACARPQQPTRAPIPEPSPPPRAPPAAARRGASGCCSGNMKLLPRGNVQ
;
A
#
# COMPACT_ATOMS: atom_id res chain seq x y z
N MET A 1 -12.22 59.37 13.26
CA MET A 1 -11.28 60.17 12.45
C MET A 1 -10.03 59.33 12.22
N ILE A 2 -9.57 59.27 10.98
CA ILE A 2 -8.44 58.47 10.52
C ILE A 2 -7.29 59.43 10.22
N ASN A 3 -6.11 59.22 10.78
CA ASN A 3 -4.97 60.08 10.49
C ASN A 3 -4.43 59.76 9.09
N ALA A 4 -4.30 60.77 8.24
CA ALA A 4 -3.82 60.63 6.87
C ALA A 4 -2.93 61.81 6.44
N ASN A 5 -2.22 61.63 5.35
CA ASN A 5 -1.38 62.64 4.72
C ASN A 5 -2.04 63.09 3.42
N PHE A 6 -2.34 64.38 3.28
CA PHE A 6 -2.94 64.98 2.10
C PHE A 6 -1.90 65.66 1.22
N PHE A 7 -2.00 65.43 -0.09
CA PHE A 7 -1.21 66.07 -1.13
C PHE A 7 -2.18 66.73 -2.13
N ASP A 8 -1.98 68.02 -2.41
CA ASP A 8 -2.91 68.84 -3.20
C ASP A 8 -2.74 68.71 -4.72
N GLY A 9 -1.75 67.93 -5.18
CA GLY A 9 -1.45 67.69 -6.60
C GLY A 9 -0.66 68.81 -7.29
N HIS A 10 -0.39 69.92 -6.59
CA HIS A 10 0.27 71.11 -7.14
C HIS A 10 1.60 71.41 -6.44
N ASP A 11 1.71 71.12 -5.14
CA ASP A 11 2.92 71.20 -4.34
C ASP A 11 3.16 69.87 -3.61
N ALA A 12 4.41 69.44 -3.48
CA ALA A 12 4.78 68.16 -2.86
C ALA A 12 4.75 68.21 -1.32
N ARG A 13 4.08 69.21 -0.74
CA ARG A 13 4.02 69.42 0.71
C ARG A 13 3.00 68.48 1.33
N LEU A 14 3.48 67.65 2.24
CA LEU A 14 2.65 66.79 3.07
C LEU A 14 1.85 67.63 4.07
N GLN A 15 0.53 67.48 4.06
CA GLN A 15 -0.37 68.09 5.04
C GLN A 15 -1.04 67.00 5.90
N PRO A 16 -0.78 66.94 7.21
CA PRO A 16 -1.46 65.98 8.07
C PRO A 16 -2.93 66.36 8.24
N VAL A 17 -3.83 65.42 7.94
CA VAL A 17 -5.28 65.60 7.94
C VAL A 17 -5.98 64.47 8.69
N GLY A 18 -7.15 64.75 9.24
CA GLY A 18 -8.12 63.75 9.67
C GLY A 18 -9.08 63.42 8.54
N LEU A 19 -9.31 62.13 8.29
CA LEU A 19 -10.34 61.66 7.38
C LEU A 19 -11.55 61.14 8.17
N ASP A 20 -12.74 61.45 7.68
CA ASP A 20 -13.97 60.83 8.15
C ASP A 20 -14.95 60.59 7.00
N VAL A 21 -15.78 59.55 7.11
CA VAL A 21 -16.77 59.22 6.09
C VAL A 21 -18.16 59.40 6.67
N ARG A 22 -18.92 60.36 6.13
CA ARG A 22 -20.27 60.69 6.60
C ARG A 22 -21.18 60.97 5.40
N ALA A 23 -22.43 60.48 5.47
CA ALA A 23 -23.46 60.75 4.47
C ALA A 23 -23.05 60.54 2.98
N GLY A 24 -22.16 59.58 2.69
CA GLY A 24 -21.69 59.31 1.32
C GLY A 24 -20.55 60.21 0.82
N HIS A 25 -19.95 61.00 1.71
CA HIS A 25 -18.84 61.90 1.42
C HIS A 25 -17.62 61.57 2.28
N LEU A 26 -16.42 61.75 1.70
CA LEU A 26 -15.14 61.75 2.39
C LEU A 26 -14.82 63.17 2.83
N HIS A 27 -14.77 63.39 4.14
CA HIS A 27 -14.37 64.66 4.75
C HIS A 27 -12.87 64.62 5.07
N VAL A 28 -12.18 65.70 4.70
CA VAL A 28 -10.75 65.92 4.91
C VAL A 28 -10.61 67.18 5.77
N ASP A 29 -10.24 66.96 7.03
CA ASP A 29 -10.24 68.00 8.05
C ASP A 29 -8.81 68.27 8.54
N ALA A 30 -8.40 69.53 8.52
CA ALA A 30 -7.21 70.06 9.16
C ALA A 30 -7.49 71.47 9.71
N PRO A 31 -6.67 72.00 10.65
CA PRO A 31 -6.89 73.34 11.19
C PRO A 31 -6.91 74.41 10.07
N GLY A 32 -8.09 75.01 9.82
CA GLY A 32 -8.28 76.00 8.76
C GLY A 32 -8.47 75.42 7.35
N PHE A 33 -8.61 74.11 7.21
CA PHE A 33 -8.80 73.41 5.94
C PHE A 33 -9.86 72.31 6.11
N GLU A 34 -11.06 72.54 5.57
CA GLU A 34 -12.14 71.57 5.57
C GLU A 34 -12.60 71.37 4.12
N ARG A 35 -12.46 70.15 3.60
CA ARG A 35 -12.92 69.78 2.26
C ARG A 35 -13.75 68.51 2.32
N SER A 36 -14.80 68.47 1.52
CA SER A 36 -15.66 67.29 1.38
C SER A 36 -15.72 66.86 -0.07
N TYR A 37 -15.51 65.57 -0.32
CA TYR A 37 -15.55 64.97 -1.65
C TYR A 37 -16.59 63.85 -1.68
N PRO A 38 -17.42 63.74 -2.73
CA PRO A 38 -18.33 62.61 -2.85
C PRO A 38 -17.51 61.31 -2.96
N LEU A 39 -17.91 60.25 -2.26
CA LEU A 39 -17.18 58.96 -2.29
C LEU A 39 -17.04 58.41 -3.72
N ALA A 40 -17.99 58.71 -4.60
CA ALA A 40 -17.94 58.32 -6.01
C ALA A 40 -16.77 58.95 -6.79
N ALA A 41 -16.22 60.08 -6.33
CA ALA A 41 -15.04 60.74 -6.92
C ALA A 41 -13.72 60.26 -6.31
N VAL A 42 -13.77 59.41 -5.27
CA VAL A 42 -12.59 58.86 -4.61
C VAL A 42 -12.22 57.54 -5.27
N VAL A 43 -11.04 57.50 -5.90
CA VAL A 43 -10.50 56.28 -6.50
C VAL A 43 -9.51 55.66 -5.52
N LEU A 44 -9.86 54.48 -5.01
CA LEU A 44 -8.99 53.68 -4.17
C LEU A 44 -7.95 52.95 -5.04
N ALA A 45 -6.65 53.14 -4.75
CA ALA A 45 -5.60 52.29 -5.31
C ALA A 45 -5.60 50.91 -4.64
N GLU A 46 -5.03 49.89 -5.30
CA GLU A 46 -5.02 48.51 -4.79
C GLU A 46 -4.42 48.45 -3.36
N PRO A 47 -5.21 48.05 -2.35
CA PRO A 47 -4.74 48.07 -0.97
C PRO A 47 -3.82 46.88 -0.68
N PHE A 48 -2.64 47.16 -0.11
CA PHE A 48 -1.72 46.12 0.36
C PHE A 48 -1.77 45.98 1.89
N GLU A 49 -1.54 44.77 2.42
CA GLU A 49 -1.62 44.52 3.87
C GLU A 49 -0.56 45.26 4.70
N ARG A 50 0.59 45.61 4.10
CA ARG A 50 1.72 46.26 4.77
C ARG A 50 2.13 47.59 4.14
N ALA A 51 1.25 48.21 3.36
CA ALA A 51 1.51 49.50 2.73
C ALA A 51 0.46 50.55 3.14
N PRO A 52 0.78 51.85 3.04
CA PRO A 52 -0.22 52.90 3.20
C PRO A 52 -1.35 52.72 2.17
N LEU A 53 -2.57 53.06 2.58
CA LEU A 53 -3.73 53.07 1.70
C LEU A 53 -3.68 54.35 0.87
N MET A 54 -3.69 54.25 -0.45
CA MET A 54 -3.65 55.42 -1.33
C MET A 54 -5.05 55.70 -1.88
N LEU A 55 -5.58 56.90 -1.60
CA LEU A 55 -6.83 57.41 -2.14
C LEU A 55 -6.52 58.55 -3.11
N ARG A 56 -7.04 58.48 -4.33
CA ARG A 56 -6.91 59.56 -5.32
C ARG A 56 -8.22 60.31 -5.47
N ILE A 57 -8.16 61.63 -5.44
CA ILE A 57 -9.31 62.54 -5.47
C ILE A 57 -9.03 63.64 -6.50
N GLY A 58 -9.40 63.42 -7.76
CA GLY A 58 -8.96 64.28 -8.86
C GLY A 58 -7.43 64.26 -8.98
N ASP A 59 -6.81 65.44 -8.86
CA ASP A 59 -5.35 65.63 -8.86
C ASP A 59 -4.71 65.48 -7.47
N ALA A 60 -5.52 65.46 -6.40
CA ALA A 60 -5.06 65.30 -5.03
C ALA A 60 -4.95 63.83 -4.62
N THR A 61 -4.08 63.52 -3.66
CA THR A 61 -3.89 62.17 -3.10
C THR A 61 -3.91 62.20 -1.58
N CYS A 62 -4.62 61.26 -0.96
CA CYS A 62 -4.55 61.02 0.48
C CYS A 62 -3.87 59.67 0.73
N GLU A 63 -2.86 59.67 1.58
CA GLU A 63 -2.21 58.44 2.05
C GLU A 63 -2.62 58.17 3.49
N VAL A 64 -3.17 56.98 3.77
CA VAL A 64 -3.47 56.55 5.14
C VAL A 64 -2.37 55.60 5.60
N PRO A 65 -1.52 55.98 6.57
CA PRO A 65 -0.45 55.14 7.10
C PRO A 65 -0.92 53.80 7.65
N CYS A 66 -0.04 52.79 7.59
CA CYS A 66 -0.32 51.42 8.04
C CYS A 66 0.07 51.21 9.51
N ASP A 67 -0.63 51.93 10.39
CA ASP A 67 -0.37 51.91 11.83
C ASP A 67 -1.53 51.27 12.61
N PRO A 68 -1.26 50.64 13.77
CA PRO A 68 -2.29 49.98 14.59
C PRO A 68 -3.48 50.89 14.94
N GLU A 69 -3.21 52.18 15.18
CA GLU A 69 -4.22 53.18 15.55
C GLU A 69 -5.25 53.42 14.43
N ASN A 70 -4.80 53.38 13.18
CA ASN A 70 -5.64 53.56 12.00
C ASN A 70 -6.35 52.27 11.57
N GLY A 71 -6.09 51.11 12.20
CA GLY A 71 -6.60 49.80 11.79
C GLY A 71 -8.14 49.73 11.64
N PRO A 72 -8.93 50.05 12.68
CA PRO A 72 -10.39 50.06 12.60
C PRO A 72 -10.93 51.08 11.59
N GLY A 73 -10.30 52.26 11.53
CA GLY A 73 -10.64 53.33 10.60
C GLY A 73 -10.42 52.95 9.14
N ARG A 74 -9.28 52.31 8.83
CA ARG A 74 -8.95 51.80 7.49
C ARG A 74 -9.96 50.76 7.02
N GLN A 75 -10.39 49.84 7.89
CA GLN A 75 -11.42 48.85 7.55
C GLN A 75 -12.77 49.51 7.25
N ALA A 76 -13.19 50.49 8.07
CA ALA A 76 -14.44 51.22 7.86
C ALA A 76 -14.40 52.03 6.54
N LEU A 77 -13.28 52.67 6.23
CA LEU A 77 -13.05 53.41 4.99
C LEU A 77 -13.08 52.50 3.76
N LEU A 78 -12.40 51.34 3.80
CA LEU A 78 -12.44 50.33 2.74
C LEU A 78 -13.87 49.81 2.50
N ALA A 79 -14.62 49.55 3.56
CA ALA A 79 -16.01 49.10 3.48
C ALA A 79 -16.92 50.18 2.87
N ALA A 80 -16.73 51.45 3.26
CA ALA A 80 -17.49 52.58 2.73
C ALA A 80 -17.19 52.86 1.24
N LEU A 81 -15.98 52.56 0.79
CA LEU A 81 -15.57 52.60 -0.62
C LEU A 81 -16.00 51.36 -1.41
N GLY A 82 -16.70 50.41 -0.78
CA GLY A 82 -17.17 49.18 -1.42
C GLY A 82 -16.05 48.19 -1.76
N TYR A 83 -14.87 48.32 -1.16
CA TYR A 83 -13.77 47.39 -1.40
C TYR A 83 -14.09 46.02 -0.77
N SER A 84 -14.03 44.98 -1.60
CA SER A 84 -14.11 43.60 -1.14
C SER A 84 -12.90 42.84 -1.66
N LYS A 85 -12.22 42.10 -0.77
CA LYS A 85 -11.07 41.26 -1.17
C LYS A 85 -11.49 40.28 -2.27
N SER A 86 -10.67 40.21 -3.32
CA SER A 86 -10.88 39.27 -4.42
C SER A 86 -10.96 37.82 -3.90
N ARG A 87 -11.67 36.95 -4.62
CA ARG A 87 -11.71 35.51 -4.29
C ARG A 87 -10.31 34.90 -4.36
N VAL A 88 -9.47 35.38 -5.28
CA VAL A 88 -8.09 34.95 -5.47
C VAL A 88 -7.22 35.31 -4.26
N GLU A 89 -7.32 36.55 -3.77
CA GLU A 89 -6.60 37.01 -2.57
C GLU A 89 -6.99 36.20 -1.32
N ARG A 90 -8.28 35.88 -1.17
CA ARG A 90 -8.77 35.03 -0.09
C ARG A 90 -8.28 33.58 -0.19
N TRP A 91 -8.08 33.05 -1.39
CA TRP A 91 -7.52 31.71 -1.59
C TRP A 91 -6.01 31.68 -1.31
N GLN A 92 -5.28 32.71 -1.78
CA GLN A 92 -3.85 32.85 -1.52
C GLN A 92 -3.54 33.04 -0.04
N ALA A 93 -4.39 33.74 0.72
CA ALA A 93 -4.24 33.91 2.16
C ALA A 93 -4.51 32.63 2.98
N ARG A 94 -5.12 31.58 2.39
CA ARG A 94 -5.48 30.33 3.06
C ARG A 94 -4.48 29.20 2.78
N TRP A 95 -3.21 29.44 3.07
CA TRP A 95 -2.15 28.44 2.89
C TRP A 95 -2.42 27.08 3.60
N PRO A 96 -3.08 27.00 4.78
CA PRO A 96 -3.46 25.71 5.36
C PRO A 96 -4.43 24.90 4.49
N ALA A 97 -5.33 25.55 3.76
CA ALA A 97 -6.25 24.87 2.83
C ALA A 97 -5.50 24.36 1.59
N ALA A 98 -4.50 25.10 1.11
CA ALA A 98 -3.62 24.66 0.04
C ALA A 98 -2.78 23.45 0.48
N LEU A 99 -2.22 23.48 1.69
CA LEU A 99 -1.47 22.36 2.26
C LEU A 99 -2.36 21.12 2.44
N LEU A 100 -3.58 21.28 2.96
CA LEU A 100 -4.54 20.20 3.09
C LEU A 100 -4.88 19.59 1.72
N SER A 101 -5.11 20.43 0.71
CA SER A 101 -5.38 19.98 -0.66
C SER A 101 -4.22 19.18 -1.25
N LEU A 102 -2.97 19.62 -1.00
CA LEU A 102 -1.78 18.90 -1.40
C LEU A 102 -1.67 17.54 -0.70
N VAL A 103 -1.88 17.50 0.61
CA VAL A 103 -1.85 16.24 1.38
C VAL A 103 -2.93 15.27 0.89
N LEU A 104 -4.15 15.76 0.64
CA LEU A 104 -5.24 14.94 0.10
C LEU A 104 -4.93 14.43 -1.31
N LEU A 105 -4.32 15.26 -2.17
CA LEU A 105 -3.89 14.85 -3.50
C LEU A 105 -2.82 13.73 -3.41
N LEU A 106 -1.80 13.91 -2.57
CA LEU A 106 -0.76 12.89 -2.38
C LEU A 106 -1.33 11.61 -1.80
N ALA A 107 -2.24 11.70 -0.83
CA ALA A 107 -2.93 10.55 -0.27
C ALA A 107 -3.78 9.82 -1.32
N LEU A 108 -4.47 10.55 -2.19
CA LEU A 108 -5.25 9.98 -3.29
C LEU A 108 -4.36 9.28 -4.32
N LEU A 109 -3.23 9.89 -4.70
CA LEU A 109 -2.26 9.27 -5.60
C LEU A 109 -1.65 8.01 -5.00
N ALA A 110 -1.24 8.08 -3.73
CA ALA A 110 -0.73 6.92 -3.00
C ALA A 110 -1.79 5.81 -2.92
N ALA A 111 -3.05 6.15 -2.62
CA ALA A 111 -4.15 5.19 -2.58
C ALA A 111 -4.42 4.56 -3.95
N GLY A 112 -4.41 5.37 -5.02
CA GLY A 112 -4.54 4.89 -6.39
C GLY A 112 -3.41 3.94 -6.80
N PHE A 113 -2.18 4.22 -6.35
CA PHE A 113 -1.02 3.39 -6.63
C PHE A 113 -1.03 2.07 -5.83
N VAL A 114 -1.30 2.14 -4.52
CA VAL A 114 -1.25 0.99 -3.61
C VAL A 114 -2.46 0.05 -3.78
N TRP A 115 -3.66 0.60 -4.00
CA TRP A 115 -4.88 -0.22 -4.11
C TRP A 115 -5.51 -0.19 -5.50
N GLY A 116 -5.47 0.96 -6.18
CA GLY A 116 -6.09 1.11 -7.50
C GLY A 116 -5.39 0.28 -8.58
N VAL A 117 -4.06 0.34 -8.65
CA VAL A 117 -3.27 -0.41 -9.63
C VAL A 117 -3.40 -1.92 -9.44
N PRO A 118 -3.21 -2.52 -8.24
CA PRO A 118 -3.38 -3.96 -8.07
C PRO A 118 -4.81 -4.43 -8.38
N ALA A 119 -5.83 -3.70 -7.94
CA ALA A 119 -7.22 -4.05 -8.22
C ALA A 119 -7.55 -3.98 -9.73
N ALA A 120 -7.02 -3.00 -10.44
CA ALA A 120 -7.14 -2.92 -11.89
C ALA A 120 -6.40 -4.07 -12.58
N ALA A 121 -5.17 -4.36 -12.14
CA ALA A 121 -4.35 -5.43 -12.68
C ALA A 121 -5.00 -6.81 -12.55
N GLU A 122 -5.59 -7.11 -11.39
CA GLU A 122 -6.34 -8.35 -11.16
C GLU A 122 -7.53 -8.47 -12.11
N ARG A 123 -8.34 -7.40 -12.22
CA ARG A 123 -9.52 -7.36 -13.09
C ARG A 123 -9.17 -7.47 -14.57
N ILE A 124 -8.06 -6.89 -15.00
CA ILE A 124 -7.58 -6.99 -16.38
C ILE A 124 -7.05 -8.41 -16.61
N ALA A 125 -6.15 -8.90 -15.74
CA ALA A 125 -5.56 -10.22 -15.84
C ALA A 125 -6.64 -11.31 -15.91
N ALA A 126 -7.67 -11.27 -15.06
CA ALA A 126 -8.77 -12.23 -15.07
C ALA A 126 -9.52 -12.33 -16.41
N ARG A 127 -9.53 -11.25 -17.20
CA ARG A 127 -10.20 -11.20 -18.52
C ARG A 127 -9.27 -11.53 -19.69
N LEU A 128 -7.96 -11.61 -19.47
CA LEU A 128 -7.01 -11.97 -20.52
C LEU A 128 -7.18 -13.44 -20.92
N PRO A 129 -7.25 -13.75 -22.22
CA PRO A 129 -7.30 -15.13 -22.71
C PRO A 129 -6.08 -15.95 -22.30
N ALA A 130 -6.24 -17.27 -22.18
CA ALA A 130 -5.14 -18.19 -21.85
C ALA A 130 -3.95 -18.12 -22.83
N ALA A 131 -4.20 -17.76 -24.09
CA ALA A 131 -3.14 -17.56 -25.09
C ALA A 131 -2.13 -16.46 -24.70
N VAL A 132 -2.55 -15.48 -23.89
CA VAL A 132 -1.65 -14.44 -23.38
C VAL A 132 -0.68 -15.06 -22.39
N ASP A 133 -1.18 -15.87 -21.46
CA ASP A 133 -0.34 -16.57 -20.48
C ASP A 133 0.69 -17.48 -21.19
N THR A 134 0.27 -18.21 -22.23
CA THR A 134 1.19 -19.04 -23.02
C THR A 134 2.33 -18.23 -23.65
N LYS A 135 2.01 -17.10 -24.28
CA LYS A 135 3.03 -16.23 -24.89
C LYS A 135 3.95 -15.61 -23.85
N LEU A 136 3.40 -15.18 -22.72
CA LEU A 136 4.19 -14.61 -21.63
C LEU A 136 5.15 -15.63 -21.03
N GLY A 137 4.70 -16.88 -20.79
CA GLY A 137 5.57 -17.93 -20.28
C GLY A 137 6.67 -18.33 -21.25
N GLN A 138 6.37 -18.44 -22.55
CA GLN A 138 7.38 -18.68 -23.58
C GLN A 138 8.43 -17.56 -23.63
N ALA A 139 8.00 -16.30 -23.60
CA ALA A 139 8.90 -15.16 -23.58
C ALA A 139 9.74 -15.10 -22.29
N ALA A 140 9.15 -15.43 -21.15
CA ALA A 140 9.85 -15.49 -19.86
C ALA A 140 10.95 -16.57 -19.87
N LEU A 141 10.63 -17.79 -20.32
CA LEU A 141 11.60 -18.88 -20.44
C LEU A 141 12.74 -18.51 -21.40
N ALA A 142 12.40 -18.02 -22.60
CA ALA A 142 13.39 -17.58 -23.57
C ALA A 142 14.29 -16.45 -23.03
N GLY A 143 13.73 -15.53 -22.24
CA GLY A 143 14.48 -14.47 -21.57
C GLY A 143 15.45 -14.99 -20.52
N LEU A 144 15.05 -16.00 -19.73
CA LEU A 144 15.93 -16.66 -18.76
C LEU A 144 17.06 -17.41 -19.46
N GLU A 145 16.77 -18.11 -20.55
CA GLU A 145 17.76 -18.84 -21.36
C GLU A 145 18.74 -17.87 -22.05
N ALA A 146 18.23 -16.80 -22.67
CA ALA A 146 19.06 -15.80 -23.35
C ALA A 146 20.03 -15.07 -22.41
N ARG A 147 19.68 -14.97 -21.11
CA ARG A 147 20.54 -14.39 -20.08
C ARG A 147 21.44 -15.42 -19.38
N ASN A 148 21.48 -16.67 -19.86
CA ASN A 148 22.17 -17.79 -19.23
C ASN A 148 21.79 -18.00 -17.75
N MET A 149 20.57 -17.60 -17.36
CA MET A 149 20.08 -17.80 -15.99
C MET A 149 19.65 -19.24 -15.77
N VAL A 150 19.17 -19.92 -16.81
CA VAL A 150 18.83 -21.34 -16.77
C VAL A 150 19.51 -22.07 -17.94
N ALA A 151 19.97 -23.29 -17.67
CA ALA A 151 20.61 -24.16 -18.64
C ALA A 151 20.11 -25.60 -18.48
N ARG A 152 20.52 -26.48 -19.41
CA ARG A 152 20.22 -27.92 -19.30
C ARG A 152 20.69 -28.45 -17.94
N SER A 153 19.83 -29.23 -17.28
CA SER A 153 20.14 -29.87 -16.00
C SER A 153 21.40 -30.74 -16.09
N ARG A 154 22.14 -30.80 -14.98
CA ARG A 154 23.33 -31.65 -14.79
C ARG A 154 23.01 -32.92 -13.98
N LEU A 155 21.74 -33.14 -13.64
CA LEU A 155 21.29 -34.35 -12.96
C LEU A 155 21.13 -35.51 -13.97
N SER A 156 21.09 -36.75 -13.46
CA SER A 156 20.78 -37.91 -14.30
C SER A 156 19.30 -37.88 -14.74
N ASP A 157 19.01 -38.52 -15.88
CA ASP A 157 17.64 -38.62 -16.39
C ASP A 157 16.71 -39.30 -15.37
N ASP A 158 17.22 -40.27 -14.61
CA ASP A 158 16.47 -40.94 -13.54
C ASP A 158 16.10 -39.99 -12.40
N SER A 159 17.02 -39.14 -11.95
CA SER A 159 16.73 -38.13 -10.91
C SER A 159 15.70 -37.10 -11.41
N ILE A 160 15.81 -36.69 -12.67
CA ILE A 160 14.84 -35.77 -13.29
C ILE A 160 13.47 -36.44 -13.36
N ALA A 161 13.40 -37.70 -13.78
CA ALA A 161 12.16 -38.46 -13.86
C ALA A 161 11.51 -38.65 -12.48
N GLN A 162 12.30 -38.94 -11.44
CA GLN A 162 11.82 -39.05 -10.06
C GLN A 162 11.17 -37.74 -9.58
N VAL A 163 11.80 -36.59 -9.83
CA VAL A 163 11.25 -35.28 -9.47
C VAL A 163 9.98 -34.97 -10.27
N GLN A 164 9.98 -35.24 -11.58
CA GLN A 164 8.82 -35.05 -12.44
C GLN A 164 7.62 -35.92 -12.03
N ALA A 165 7.86 -37.11 -11.49
CA ALA A 165 6.83 -38.01 -10.98
C ALA A 165 6.12 -37.47 -9.72
N LEU A 166 6.65 -36.43 -9.06
CA LEU A 166 5.99 -35.77 -7.94
C LEU A 166 4.88 -34.81 -8.37
N LEU A 167 5.01 -34.17 -9.54
CA LEU A 167 4.07 -33.14 -9.99
C LEU A 167 2.61 -33.60 -9.98
N PRO A 168 2.23 -34.80 -10.50
CA PRO A 168 0.84 -35.25 -10.47
C PRO A 168 0.24 -35.33 -9.07
N ARG A 169 1.07 -35.44 -8.02
CA ARG A 169 0.63 -35.51 -6.62
C ARG A 169 0.24 -34.15 -6.05
N VAL A 170 0.44 -33.04 -6.76
CA VAL A 170 0.07 -31.68 -6.33
C VAL A 170 -0.85 -30.96 -7.32
N LEU A 171 -1.15 -31.57 -8.48
CA LEU A 171 -2.05 -30.98 -9.45
C LEU A 171 -3.50 -31.00 -8.94
N PRO A 172 -4.28 -29.93 -9.21
CA PRO A 172 -5.71 -29.94 -8.95
C PRO A 172 -6.42 -30.92 -9.90
N ALA A 173 -7.64 -31.34 -9.52
CA ALA A 173 -8.46 -32.22 -10.35
C ALA A 173 -8.79 -31.62 -11.73
N HIS A 174 -8.95 -30.29 -11.78
CA HIS A 174 -9.26 -29.54 -13.00
C HIS A 174 -8.32 -28.33 -13.11
N PRO A 175 -7.10 -28.52 -13.61
CA PRO A 175 -6.15 -27.42 -13.74
C PRO A 175 -6.63 -26.43 -14.81
N ARG A 176 -6.40 -25.14 -14.57
CA ARG A 176 -6.78 -24.07 -15.51
C ARG A 176 -6.04 -24.18 -16.85
N MET A 177 -4.86 -24.77 -16.83
CA MET A 177 -4.02 -25.03 -18.02
C MET A 177 -3.12 -26.25 -17.78
N PRO A 178 -2.54 -26.83 -18.84
CA PRO A 178 -1.56 -27.89 -18.68
C PRO A 178 -0.33 -27.41 -17.90
N ILE A 179 -0.05 -28.03 -16.76
CA ILE A 179 1.13 -27.75 -15.93
C ILE A 179 2.21 -28.78 -16.23
N ARG A 180 3.45 -28.32 -16.41
CA ARG A 180 4.62 -29.17 -16.66
C ARG A 180 5.79 -28.78 -15.76
N LEU A 181 6.55 -29.78 -15.33
CA LEU A 181 7.74 -29.57 -14.50
C LEU A 181 9.00 -29.82 -15.33
N VAL A 182 9.90 -28.83 -15.36
CA VAL A 182 11.21 -28.94 -15.99
C VAL A 182 12.31 -28.73 -14.96
N VAL A 183 13.32 -29.59 -14.99
CA VAL A 183 14.52 -29.43 -14.16
C VAL A 183 15.59 -28.71 -14.98
N ARG A 184 16.23 -27.69 -14.38
CA ARG A 184 17.23 -26.85 -15.05
C ARG A 184 18.42 -26.58 -14.13
N ALA A 185 19.61 -26.52 -14.71
CA ALA A 185 20.77 -26.01 -13.99
C ALA A 185 20.68 -24.48 -13.90
N SER A 186 20.90 -23.91 -12.72
CA SER A 186 20.99 -22.47 -12.56
C SER A 186 21.98 -22.11 -11.45
N THR A 187 23.06 -21.43 -11.82
CA THR A 187 23.97 -20.81 -10.84
C THR A 187 23.44 -19.45 -10.40
N ALA A 188 22.76 -18.72 -11.30
CA ALA A 188 22.22 -17.39 -11.03
C ALA A 188 21.05 -17.40 -10.03
N LEU A 189 20.18 -18.41 -10.08
CA LEU A 189 19.01 -18.53 -9.20
C LEU A 189 19.31 -19.32 -7.92
N GLY A 190 20.41 -20.08 -7.87
CA GLY A 190 20.71 -20.98 -6.76
C GLY A 190 19.71 -22.12 -6.63
N ALA A 191 19.45 -22.57 -5.40
CA ALA A 191 18.41 -23.55 -5.10
C ALA A 191 17.04 -22.85 -5.09
N ASN A 192 16.26 -23.01 -6.16
CA ASN A 192 15.02 -22.28 -6.35
C ASN A 192 14.00 -23.06 -7.18
N ALA A 193 12.75 -22.63 -7.13
CA ALA A 193 11.67 -23.04 -8.02
C ALA A 193 10.95 -21.79 -8.54
N LEU A 194 10.37 -21.86 -9.74
CA LEU A 194 9.61 -20.74 -10.29
C LEU A 194 8.50 -21.23 -11.24
N ALA A 195 7.30 -20.71 -11.03
CA ALA A 195 6.17 -20.84 -11.92
C ALA A 195 6.17 -19.78 -13.02
N LEU A 196 6.09 -20.22 -14.27
CA LEU A 196 5.87 -19.37 -15.43
C LEU A 196 4.38 -19.29 -15.78
N PRO A 197 3.94 -18.17 -16.40
CA PRO A 197 2.54 -17.98 -16.80
C PRO A 197 1.95 -19.11 -17.65
N ASP A 198 2.76 -19.79 -18.47
CA ASP A 198 2.30 -20.84 -19.40
C ASP A 198 2.11 -22.22 -18.74
N GLY A 199 2.22 -22.32 -17.42
CA GLY A 199 2.10 -23.57 -16.67
C GLY A 199 3.43 -24.31 -16.52
N THR A 200 4.56 -23.74 -16.96
CA THR A 200 5.87 -24.33 -16.71
C THR A 200 6.34 -24.03 -15.29
N ILE A 201 6.60 -25.07 -14.50
CA ILE A 201 7.35 -24.95 -13.26
C ILE A 201 8.80 -25.31 -13.56
N ILE A 202 9.75 -24.43 -13.28
CA ILE A 202 11.18 -24.73 -13.32
C ILE A 202 11.65 -25.00 -11.90
N VAL A 203 12.28 -26.16 -11.68
CA VAL A 203 13.00 -26.47 -10.44
C VAL A 203 14.48 -26.53 -10.76
N THR A 204 15.32 -25.88 -9.94
CA THR A 204 16.76 -25.89 -10.18
C THR A 204 17.43 -27.17 -9.68
N ASP A 205 18.54 -27.56 -10.29
CA ASP A 205 19.38 -28.67 -9.81
C ASP A 205 19.77 -28.48 -8.33
N GLY A 206 19.99 -27.23 -7.90
CA GLY A 206 20.29 -26.88 -6.52
C GLY A 206 19.14 -27.21 -5.58
N MET A 207 17.90 -26.93 -5.97
CA MET A 207 16.71 -27.25 -5.17
C MET A 207 16.54 -28.77 -5.02
N VAL A 208 16.73 -29.53 -6.12
CA VAL A 208 16.65 -31.00 -6.08
C VAL A 208 17.70 -31.58 -5.14
N ARG A 209 18.94 -31.06 -5.20
CA ARG A 209 20.05 -31.51 -4.34
C ARG A 209 19.83 -31.22 -2.85
N LEU A 210 19.05 -30.19 -2.50
CA LEU A 210 18.69 -29.93 -1.10
C LEU A 210 17.70 -30.95 -0.54
N ALA A 211 16.94 -31.62 -1.42
CA ALA A 211 15.98 -32.66 -1.05
C ALA A 211 16.60 -34.07 -1.04
N TRP A 212 17.92 -34.18 -1.13
CA TRP A 212 18.62 -35.46 -1.11
C TRP A 212 19.18 -35.81 0.26
N ASP A 213 19.25 -37.11 0.54
CA ASP A 213 19.98 -37.66 1.67
C ASP A 213 21.51 -37.72 1.41
N LYS A 214 22.21 -38.35 2.37
CA LYS A 214 23.66 -38.58 2.33
C LYS A 214 24.10 -39.48 1.18
N ASP A 215 23.20 -40.28 0.62
CA ASP A 215 23.45 -41.18 -0.50
C ASP A 215 23.11 -40.52 -1.85
N ASN A 216 22.84 -39.21 -1.87
CA ASN A 216 22.42 -38.43 -3.04
C ASN A 216 21.11 -38.94 -3.67
N CYS A 217 20.23 -39.50 -2.86
CA CYS A 217 18.90 -39.97 -3.26
C CYS A 217 17.82 -39.10 -2.63
N LEU A 218 16.67 -38.96 -3.30
CA LEU A 218 15.54 -38.22 -2.76
C LEU A 218 14.96 -38.97 -1.55
N ASP A 219 15.04 -38.35 -0.37
CA ASP A 219 14.56 -38.96 0.87
C ASP A 219 13.10 -38.58 1.16
N ALA A 220 12.55 -39.14 2.24
CA ALA A 220 11.15 -38.91 2.61
C ALA A 220 10.88 -37.44 2.95
N ASP A 221 11.77 -36.82 3.73
CA ASP A 221 11.61 -35.44 4.19
C ASP A 221 11.79 -34.44 3.03
N GLY A 222 12.79 -34.66 2.18
CA GLY A 222 13.03 -33.90 0.96
C GLY A 222 11.90 -34.04 -0.05
N THR A 223 11.29 -35.24 -0.16
CA THR A 223 10.09 -35.44 -0.98
C THR A 223 8.93 -34.58 -0.49
N VAL A 224 8.68 -34.54 0.83
CA VAL A 224 7.62 -33.70 1.41
C VAL A 224 7.92 -32.21 1.19
N GLY A 225 9.17 -31.78 1.40
CA GLY A 225 9.59 -30.41 1.14
C GLY A 225 9.36 -29.99 -0.32
N LEU A 226 9.75 -30.84 -1.27
CA LEU A 226 9.59 -30.57 -2.68
C LEU A 226 8.11 -30.58 -3.12
N LEU A 227 7.28 -31.46 -2.54
CA LEU A 227 5.83 -31.41 -2.75
C LEU A 227 5.22 -30.10 -2.25
N GLY A 228 5.66 -29.58 -1.10
CA GLY A 228 5.22 -28.29 -0.59
C GLY A 228 5.57 -27.13 -1.55
N VAL A 229 6.82 -27.08 -2.01
CA VAL A 229 7.28 -26.09 -2.99
C VAL A 229 6.48 -26.20 -4.29
N LEU A 230 6.32 -27.41 -4.84
CA LEU A 230 5.56 -27.60 -6.08
C LEU A 230 4.09 -27.21 -5.92
N ALA A 231 3.46 -27.52 -4.78
CA ALA A 231 2.08 -27.13 -4.51
C ALA A 231 1.93 -25.59 -4.44
N HIS A 232 2.89 -24.90 -3.82
CA HIS A 232 2.95 -23.43 -3.79
C HIS A 232 3.11 -22.84 -5.21
N GLU A 233 4.02 -23.39 -6.03
CA GLU A 233 4.20 -22.96 -7.43
C GLU A 233 2.95 -23.21 -8.29
N VAL A 234 2.25 -24.33 -8.10
CA VAL A 234 0.94 -24.59 -8.74
C VAL A 234 -0.07 -23.51 -8.33
N GLY A 235 -0.06 -23.07 -7.08
CA GLY A 235 -0.88 -21.95 -6.59
C GLY A 235 -0.65 -20.66 -7.39
N HIS A 236 0.60 -20.30 -7.68
CA HIS A 236 0.91 -19.13 -8.53
C HIS A 236 0.33 -19.25 -9.95
N ILE A 237 0.36 -20.45 -10.54
CA ILE A 237 -0.18 -20.71 -11.88
C ILE A 237 -1.71 -20.59 -11.89
N GLU A 238 -2.37 -21.23 -10.92
CA GLU A 238 -3.83 -21.25 -10.82
C GLU A 238 -4.39 -19.85 -10.51
N ARG A 239 -3.71 -19.09 -9.65
CA ARG A 239 -4.10 -17.71 -9.31
C ARG A 239 -3.65 -16.66 -10.34
N ARG A 240 -2.82 -17.04 -11.32
CA ARG A 240 -2.27 -16.14 -12.35
C ARG A 240 -1.39 -15.02 -11.78
N HIS A 241 -0.65 -15.29 -10.70
CA HIS A 241 0.13 -14.26 -10.00
C HIS A 241 1.12 -13.55 -10.92
N ALA A 242 1.83 -14.30 -11.78
CA ALA A 242 2.74 -13.70 -12.76
C ALA A 242 2.03 -12.76 -13.75
N THR A 243 0.87 -13.17 -14.31
CA THR A 243 0.09 -12.31 -15.22
C THR A 243 -0.45 -11.07 -14.51
N ARG A 244 -0.93 -11.20 -13.26
CA ARG A 244 -1.38 -10.07 -12.44
C ARG A 244 -0.23 -9.08 -12.18
N ALA A 245 0.93 -9.58 -11.76
CA ALA A 245 2.12 -8.77 -11.48
C ALA A 245 2.61 -8.02 -12.73
N MET A 246 2.69 -8.70 -13.88
CA MET A 246 3.09 -8.10 -15.15
C MET A 246 2.08 -7.06 -15.65
N THR A 247 0.78 -7.30 -15.44
CA THR A 247 -0.25 -6.33 -15.77
C THR A 247 -0.14 -5.08 -14.88
N GLY A 248 0.08 -5.29 -13.58
CA GLY A 248 0.28 -4.20 -12.62
C GLY A 248 1.51 -3.36 -12.94
N SER A 249 2.64 -3.99 -13.25
CA SER A 249 3.85 -3.27 -13.65
C SER A 249 3.67 -2.49 -14.96
N SER A 250 2.97 -3.08 -15.94
CA SER A 250 2.64 -2.40 -17.21
C SER A 250 1.72 -1.20 -17.00
N LEU A 251 0.74 -1.31 -16.10
CA LEU A 251 -0.16 -0.21 -15.74
C LEU A 251 0.60 0.90 -15.01
N THR A 252 1.43 0.56 -14.04
CA THR A 252 2.33 1.50 -13.34
C THR A 252 3.24 2.22 -14.32
N ALA A 253 3.84 1.48 -15.25
CA ALA A 253 4.69 2.01 -16.31
C ALA A 253 3.94 3.04 -17.17
N ALA A 254 2.75 2.69 -17.67
CA ALA A 254 1.92 3.57 -18.49
C ALA A 254 1.48 4.84 -17.73
N LEU A 255 1.06 4.70 -16.46
CA LEU A 255 0.68 5.83 -15.61
C LEU A 255 1.88 6.76 -15.36
N SER A 256 3.05 6.19 -15.06
CA SER A 256 4.28 6.97 -14.85
C SER A 256 4.69 7.74 -16.10
N ALA A 257 4.65 7.08 -17.26
CA ALA A 257 4.94 7.73 -18.54
C ALA A 257 3.96 8.89 -18.83
N THR A 258 2.68 8.73 -18.49
CA THR A 258 1.66 9.78 -18.68
C THR A 258 1.87 10.96 -17.74
N LEU A 259 2.27 10.71 -16.48
CA LEU A 259 2.46 11.75 -15.47
C LEU A 259 3.78 12.52 -15.65
N PHE A 260 4.85 11.83 -16.03
CA PHE A 260 6.21 12.41 -16.06
C PHE A 260 6.74 12.67 -17.47
N GLY A 261 6.08 12.18 -18.51
CA GLY A 261 6.43 12.44 -19.91
C GLY A 261 7.67 11.70 -20.44
N ASP A 262 8.34 10.87 -19.62
CA ASP A 262 9.52 10.10 -20.03
C ASP A 262 9.23 8.59 -20.07
N PHE A 263 9.06 8.07 -21.29
CA PHE A 263 8.88 6.65 -21.56
C PHE A 263 10.18 5.85 -21.38
N SER A 264 11.34 6.52 -21.41
CA SER A 264 12.67 5.89 -21.41
C SER A 264 13.03 5.33 -20.05
N ALA A 265 12.76 6.08 -18.98
CA ALA A 265 12.90 5.62 -17.60
C ALA A 265 11.98 4.42 -17.28
N VAL A 266 10.78 4.40 -17.88
CA VAL A 266 9.79 3.32 -17.77
C VAL A 266 10.25 2.06 -18.52
N ALA A 267 10.69 2.21 -19.77
CA ALA A 267 11.17 1.10 -20.59
C ALA A 267 12.43 0.44 -20.01
N ALA A 268 13.32 1.22 -19.38
CA ALA A 268 14.51 0.71 -18.69
C ALA A 268 14.18 -0.15 -17.45
N GLY A 269 13.00 0.03 -16.84
CA GLY A 269 12.57 -0.71 -15.64
C GLY A 269 11.91 -2.06 -15.92
N LEU A 270 11.35 -2.30 -17.12
CA LEU A 270 10.64 -3.54 -17.46
C LEU A 270 11.52 -4.81 -17.33
N PRO A 271 12.80 -4.80 -17.78
CA PRO A 271 13.72 -5.91 -17.55
C PRO A 271 13.98 -6.21 -16.06
N ALA A 272 13.99 -5.18 -15.22
CA ALA A 272 14.23 -5.28 -13.78
C ALA A 272 13.03 -5.95 -13.07
N VAL A 273 11.81 -5.60 -13.46
CA VAL A 273 10.57 -6.21 -12.96
C VAL A 273 10.51 -7.70 -13.30
N LEU A 274 10.94 -8.10 -14.50
CA LEU A 274 11.00 -9.52 -14.88
C LEU A 274 12.07 -10.30 -14.10
N THR A 275 13.17 -9.65 -13.71
CA THR A 275 14.22 -10.27 -12.88
C THR A 275 13.94 -10.23 -11.38
N GLN A 276 13.06 -9.33 -10.94
CA GLN A 276 12.59 -9.21 -9.56
C GLN A 276 11.07 -9.41 -9.55
N MET A 277 10.61 -10.58 -10.01
CA MET A 277 9.25 -11.01 -9.73
C MET A 277 9.13 -11.24 -8.22
N GLN A 278 8.92 -10.15 -7.48
CA GLN A 278 8.46 -10.20 -6.11
C GLN A 278 6.95 -10.20 -6.17
N TYR A 279 6.32 -11.31 -5.79
CA TYR A 279 4.89 -11.31 -5.62
C TYR A 279 4.53 -10.48 -4.38
N SER A 280 3.32 -9.89 -4.39
CA SER A 280 2.84 -9.15 -3.22
C SER A 280 2.60 -10.14 -2.09
N ARG A 281 2.58 -9.62 -0.86
CA ARG A 281 2.31 -10.44 0.33
C ARG A 281 1.00 -11.21 0.22
N GLU A 282 -0.02 -10.60 -0.39
CA GLU A 282 -1.31 -11.23 -0.62
C GLU A 282 -1.20 -12.41 -1.60
N MET A 283 -0.41 -12.27 -2.67
CA MET A 283 -0.18 -13.34 -3.65
C MET A 283 0.60 -14.52 -3.03
N GLU A 284 1.58 -14.25 -2.18
CA GLU A 284 2.29 -15.31 -1.43
C GLU A 284 1.34 -16.07 -0.49
N LEU A 285 0.50 -15.34 0.25
CA LEU A 285 -0.52 -15.94 1.12
C LEU A 285 -1.54 -16.76 0.32
N GLU A 286 -1.97 -16.28 -0.85
CA GLU A 286 -2.87 -17.04 -1.73
C GLU A 286 -2.23 -18.34 -2.24
N ALA A 287 -0.92 -18.34 -2.51
CA ALA A 287 -0.17 -19.52 -2.94
C ALA A 287 0.05 -20.51 -1.79
N ASP A 288 0.37 -20.02 -0.60
CA ASP A 288 0.47 -20.83 0.62
C ASP A 288 -0.87 -21.47 0.98
N ASP A 289 -1.95 -20.67 1.02
CA ASP A 289 -3.31 -21.16 1.26
C ASP A 289 -3.72 -22.20 0.21
N TYR A 290 -3.28 -22.02 -1.04
CA TYR A 290 -3.48 -23.02 -2.08
C TYR A 290 -2.71 -24.32 -1.79
N ALA A 291 -1.47 -24.23 -1.33
CA ALA A 291 -0.61 -25.38 -1.05
C ALA A 291 -1.05 -26.23 0.15
N VAL A 292 -1.72 -25.64 1.15
CA VAL A 292 -2.24 -26.35 2.33
C VAL A 292 -3.75 -26.55 2.35
N GLY A 293 -4.49 -25.82 1.53
CA GLY A 293 -5.95 -25.83 1.51
C GLY A 293 -6.56 -27.09 0.89
N PRO A 294 -7.89 -27.25 0.91
CA PRO A 294 -8.58 -28.40 0.32
C PRO A 294 -8.42 -28.52 -1.20
N SER A 295 -7.94 -27.46 -1.86
CA SER A 295 -7.53 -27.45 -3.27
C SER A 295 -6.17 -28.11 -3.50
N ALA A 296 -5.35 -28.25 -2.44
CA ALA A 296 -4.14 -29.04 -2.47
C ALA A 296 -4.50 -30.52 -2.52
N SER A 297 -3.81 -31.25 -3.38
CA SER A 297 -3.92 -32.71 -3.47
C SER A 297 -3.63 -33.37 -2.10
N PRO A 298 -4.25 -34.53 -1.80
CA PRO A 298 -4.19 -35.20 -0.49
C PRO A 298 -2.80 -35.48 0.09
N ALA A 299 -1.72 -35.34 -0.69
CA ALA A 299 -0.35 -35.50 -0.23
C ALA A 299 0.11 -34.43 0.78
N CYS A 300 -0.48 -33.23 0.75
CA CYS A 300 -0.14 -32.12 1.68
C CYS A 300 -1.19 -31.91 2.78
N ALA A 301 -2.29 -32.68 2.75
CA ALA A 301 -3.29 -32.61 3.80
C ALA A 301 -2.67 -33.08 5.13
N ARG A 302 -2.68 -32.21 6.16
CA ARG A 302 -2.31 -32.61 7.52
C ARG A 302 -3.02 -33.92 7.86
N PRO A 303 -2.36 -34.88 8.53
CA PRO A 303 -3.07 -35.96 9.20
C PRO A 303 -4.13 -35.30 10.07
N GLN A 304 -5.41 -35.55 9.77
CA GLN A 304 -6.47 -35.12 10.66
C GLN A 304 -6.14 -35.76 12.01
N GLN A 305 -5.77 -34.93 12.99
CA GLN A 305 -5.78 -35.39 14.38
C GLN A 305 -7.17 -35.95 14.60
N PRO A 306 -7.31 -37.21 15.07
CA PRO A 306 -8.61 -37.74 15.38
C PRO A 306 -9.26 -36.75 16.34
N THR A 307 -10.36 -36.14 15.89
CA THR A 307 -11.18 -35.25 16.71
C THR A 307 -11.39 -35.96 18.04
N ARG A 308 -10.82 -35.40 19.11
CA ARG A 308 -11.11 -35.84 20.47
C ARG A 308 -12.63 -35.85 20.59
N ALA A 309 -13.20 -37.04 20.69
CA ALA A 309 -14.61 -37.19 20.99
C ALA A 309 -14.91 -36.36 22.26
N PRO A 310 -16.02 -35.61 22.30
CA PRO A 310 -16.38 -34.87 23.48
C PRO A 310 -16.47 -35.85 24.66
N ILE A 311 -15.70 -35.54 25.72
CA ILE A 311 -15.73 -36.27 26.98
C ILE A 311 -17.18 -36.18 27.49
N PRO A 312 -17.89 -37.30 27.69
CA PRO A 312 -19.23 -37.25 28.26
C PRO A 312 -19.16 -36.66 29.67
N GLU A 313 -20.02 -35.68 29.96
CA GLU A 313 -20.16 -35.10 31.30
C GLU A 313 -20.43 -36.22 32.33
N PRO A 314 -19.80 -36.16 33.52
CA PRO A 314 -20.05 -37.16 34.55
C PRO A 314 -21.47 -37.02 35.10
N SER A 315 -22.25 -38.10 35.02
CA SER A 315 -23.59 -38.22 35.59
C SER A 315 -23.62 -37.86 37.08
N PRO A 316 -24.68 -37.19 37.58
CA PRO A 316 -24.80 -36.86 38.99
C PRO A 316 -24.87 -38.12 39.86
N PRO A 317 -24.29 -38.10 41.08
CA PRO A 317 -24.20 -39.28 41.93
C PRO A 317 -25.60 -39.76 42.39
N PRO A 318 -25.83 -41.08 42.45
CA PRO A 318 -27.09 -41.63 42.92
C PRO A 318 -27.28 -41.39 44.42
N ARG A 319 -28.54 -41.15 44.82
CA ARG A 319 -28.95 -40.96 46.23
C ARG A 319 -28.61 -42.19 47.08
N ALA A 320 -28.09 -41.93 48.28
CA ALA A 320 -27.68 -42.93 49.26
C ALA A 320 -28.86 -43.82 49.72
N PRO A 321 -28.67 -45.15 49.81
CA PRO A 321 -29.62 -46.04 50.48
C PRO A 321 -29.40 -46.05 52.01
N PRO A 322 -30.43 -46.38 52.81
CA PRO A 322 -30.34 -46.46 54.25
C PRO A 322 -29.58 -47.71 54.73
N ALA A 323 -28.90 -47.57 55.88
CA ALA A 323 -28.02 -48.56 56.48
C ALA A 323 -28.76 -49.74 57.14
N ALA A 324 -28.27 -50.97 56.93
CA ALA A 324 -28.44 -52.08 57.86
C ALA A 324 -27.41 -53.22 57.66
N ALA A 325 -26.84 -53.64 58.81
CA ALA A 325 -26.40 -54.99 59.20
C ALA A 325 -25.16 -55.67 58.55
N ARG A 326 -24.03 -55.51 59.25
CA ARG A 326 -23.10 -56.53 59.81
C ARG A 326 -22.93 -57.91 59.15
N ARG A 327 -21.66 -58.26 58.95
CA ARG A 327 -20.87 -59.50 59.23
C ARG A 327 -19.87 -59.63 58.08
N GLY A 328 -18.56 -59.85 58.21
CA GLY A 328 -17.70 -60.45 59.22
C GLY A 328 -16.57 -61.15 58.45
N ALA A 329 -15.41 -61.33 59.07
CA ALA A 329 -14.17 -61.94 58.54
C ALA A 329 -13.28 -61.03 57.67
N SER A 330 -11.95 -61.00 57.75
CA SER A 330 -10.92 -61.26 58.78
C SER A 330 -9.58 -61.33 58.01
N GLY A 331 -8.57 -60.62 58.51
CA GLY A 331 -7.14 -60.91 58.25
C GLY A 331 -6.58 -60.44 56.91
N CYS A 332 -5.32 -60.05 56.78
CA CYS A 332 -4.28 -59.67 57.73
C CYS A 332 -3.08 -59.18 56.89
N CYS A 333 -2.32 -58.24 57.46
CA CYS A 333 -0.92 -57.89 57.14
C CYS A 333 -0.61 -57.23 55.78
N SER A 334 -0.23 -55.94 55.75
CA SER A 334 1.08 -55.34 56.12
C SER A 334 2.14 -55.60 55.04
N GLY A 335 2.86 -54.63 54.47
CA GLY A 335 3.01 -53.21 54.75
C GLY A 335 4.09 -52.58 53.85
N ASN A 336 4.50 -51.36 54.23
CA ASN A 336 5.69 -50.59 53.82
C ASN A 336 5.72 -49.79 52.50
N MET A 337 5.16 -48.59 52.62
CA MET A 337 5.80 -47.27 52.49
C MET A 337 7.35 -47.22 52.37
N LYS A 338 7.86 -46.51 51.35
CA LYS A 338 9.03 -45.60 51.49
C LYS A 338 9.14 -44.57 50.35
N LEU A 339 9.47 -43.35 50.76
CA LEU A 339 9.59 -42.10 50.02
C LEU A 339 10.83 -42.01 49.09
N LEU A 340 10.65 -41.28 47.97
CA LEU A 340 11.46 -40.20 47.35
C LEU A 340 12.81 -39.80 48.01
N PRO A 341 13.84 -39.33 47.25
CA PRO A 341 13.83 -37.93 46.77
C PRO A 341 14.49 -37.60 45.42
N ARG A 342 14.28 -36.33 45.04
CA ARG A 342 14.81 -35.56 43.90
C ARG A 342 16.33 -35.48 43.84
N GLY A 343 16.87 -35.36 42.62
CA GLY A 343 18.22 -34.87 42.34
C GLY A 343 18.27 -34.09 41.02
N ASN A 344 18.64 -32.81 41.10
CA ASN A 344 19.09 -31.94 40.00
C ASN A 344 20.53 -32.30 39.64
N VAL A 345 20.89 -32.38 38.35
CA VAL A 345 22.26 -32.07 37.86
C VAL A 345 22.17 -31.57 36.41
N GLN A 346 22.69 -30.35 36.22
CA GLN A 346 23.24 -29.66 35.02
C GLN A 346 22.42 -29.56 33.74
#